data_AF-A0A6P2AD69-F1
#
_entry.id   AF-A0A6P2AD69-F1
#
_cell.length_a   1.000
_cell.length_b   1.000
_cell.length_c   1.000
_cell.angle_alpha   90.00
_cell.angle_beta   90.00
_cell.angle_gamma   90.00
#
_symmetry.space_group_name_H-M   'P 1'
#
loop_
_entity.id
_entity.type
_entity.pdbx_description
1 polymer ?
#
loop_
_entity_poly.entity_id
_entity_poly.type
_entity_poly.pdbx_seq_one_letter_code
_entity_poly.pdbx_strand_id
1 'polypeptide(L)'
;MLTHDPRNPQIILLTTFLLLGVITRDWSLKLDLIAVLVVSTLSTQVICAWVTKSEKLNWRSALITSLSLILLLRANHYTTMAIAGCLGISSKFLLRFNQKHIFNPANFGIISTLA
;
A
#
# COMPACT_ATOMS: atom_id res chain seq x y z
N MET A 1 -13.07 16.67 16.46
CA MET A 1 -13.71 15.46 15.89
C MET A 1 -12.92 14.94 14.68
N LEU A 2 -11.68 14.46 14.91
CA LEU A 2 -10.83 13.81 13.89
C LEU A 2 -10.90 12.26 14.01
N THR A 3 -11.87 11.76 14.75
CA THR A 3 -11.87 10.43 15.38
C THR A 3 -12.89 9.45 14.80
N HIS A 4 -13.63 9.79 13.74
CA HIS A 4 -14.70 8.92 13.22
C HIS A 4 -14.39 8.20 11.91
N ASP A 5 -13.13 8.19 11.48
CA ASP A 5 -12.71 7.40 10.31
C ASP A 5 -11.83 6.23 10.80
N PRO A 6 -12.25 4.96 10.67
CA PRO A 6 -11.53 3.80 11.22
C PRO A 6 -10.12 3.63 10.64
N ARG A 7 -9.80 4.36 9.56
CA ARG A 7 -8.49 4.38 8.89
C ARG A 7 -7.42 5.15 9.68
N ASN A 8 -7.79 6.14 10.47
CA ASN A 8 -6.84 6.96 11.24
C ASN A 8 -6.03 6.14 12.26
N PRO A 9 -6.65 5.34 13.16
CA PRO A 9 -5.88 4.52 14.09
C PRO A 9 -5.03 3.47 13.36
N GLN A 10 -5.49 2.96 12.21
CA GLN A 10 -4.70 2.03 11.40
C GLN A 10 -3.42 2.66 10.84
N ILE A 11 -3.51 3.88 10.30
CA ILE A 11 -2.33 4.62 9.80
C ILE A 11 -1.36 4.89 10.94
N ILE A 12 -1.87 5.35 12.10
CA ILE A 12 -1.04 5.62 13.28
C ILE A 12 -0.32 4.33 13.70
N LEU A 13 -1.03 3.22 13.86
CA LEU A 13 -0.45 1.94 14.26
C LEU A 13 0.64 1.47 13.29
N LEU A 14 0.34 1.45 11.99
CA LEU A 14 1.30 1.04 10.95
C LEU A 14 2.54 1.95 10.93
N THR A 15 2.35 3.26 11.09
CA THR A 15 3.47 4.22 11.11
C THR A 15 4.33 4.02 12.35
N THR A 16 3.71 3.83 13.52
CA THR A 16 4.42 3.53 14.77
C THR A 16 5.19 2.22 14.66
N PHE A 17 4.60 1.17 14.09
CA PHE A 17 5.30 -0.09 13.85
C PHE A 17 6.48 0.07 12.90
N LEU A 18 6.34 0.89 11.86
CA LEU A 18 7.41 1.18 10.91
C LEU A 18 8.57 1.89 11.60
N LEU A 19 8.27 2.95 12.37
CA LEU A 19 9.27 3.70 13.12
C LEU A 19 9.96 2.84 14.17
N LEU A 20 9.21 2.04 14.94
CA LEU A 20 9.78 1.11 15.90
C LEU A 20 10.70 0.09 15.21
N GLY A 21 10.28 -0.46 14.06
CA GLY A 21 11.11 -1.40 13.29
C GLY A 21 12.41 -0.77 12.79
N VAL A 22 12.36 0.48 12.32
CA VAL A 22 13.55 1.24 11.90
C VAL A 22 14.48 1.53 13.09
N ILE A 23 13.93 2.03 14.19
CA ILE A 23 14.72 2.50 15.36
C ILE A 23 15.33 1.33 16.14
N THR A 24 14.58 0.24 16.34
CA THR A 24 14.99 -0.84 17.26
C THR A 24 15.65 -2.03 16.57
N ARG A 25 15.37 -2.25 15.28
CA ARG A 25 15.73 -3.49 14.58
C ARG A 25 16.71 -3.27 13.42
N ASP A 26 17.30 -2.06 13.32
CA ASP A 26 18.16 -1.62 12.21
C ASP A 26 17.63 -2.08 10.85
N TRP A 27 16.31 -1.93 10.65
CA TRP A 27 15.73 -2.24 9.35
C TRP A 27 16.46 -1.39 8.30
N SER A 28 17.26 -2.06 7.46
CA SER A 28 17.96 -1.48 6.31
C SER A 28 16.98 -1.09 5.20
N LEU A 29 15.97 -0.31 5.57
CA LEU A 29 14.97 0.26 4.70
C LEU A 29 15.64 1.39 3.93
N LYS A 30 15.90 1.15 2.65
CA LYS A 30 16.35 2.20 1.75
C LYS A 30 15.18 3.15 1.53
N LEU A 31 15.37 4.42 1.87
CA LEU A 31 14.41 5.49 1.63
C LEU A 31 13.98 5.51 0.15
N ASP A 32 14.89 5.16 -0.76
CA ASP A 32 14.62 5.03 -2.19
C ASP A 32 13.52 3.99 -2.50
N LEU A 33 13.55 2.81 -1.85
CA LEU A 33 12.56 1.76 -2.08
C LEU A 33 11.19 2.14 -1.50
N ILE A 34 11.20 2.82 -0.35
CA ILE A 34 9.99 3.39 0.25
C ILE A 34 9.37 4.41 -0.71
N ALA A 35 10.18 5.36 -1.22
CA ALA A 35 9.72 6.37 -2.15
C ALA A 35 9.14 5.75 -3.42
N VAL A 36 9.84 4.78 -4.02
CA VAL A 36 9.37 4.04 -5.19
C VAL A 36 8.01 3.38 -4.94
N LEU A 37 7.83 2.75 -3.78
CA LEU A 37 6.58 2.06 -3.46
C LEU A 37 5.43 3.02 -3.16
N VAL A 38 5.68 4.13 -2.47
CA VAL A 38 4.68 5.17 -2.23
C VAL A 38 4.26 5.84 -3.54
N VAL A 39 5.23 6.19 -4.39
CA VAL A 39 4.96 6.78 -5.70
C VAL A 39 4.19 5.80 -6.58
N SER A 40 4.62 4.54 -6.69
CA SER A 40 3.95 3.54 -7.53
C SER A 40 2.51 3.29 -7.08
N THR A 41 2.26 3.17 -5.77
CA THR A 41 0.92 2.94 -5.23
C THR A 41 0.00 4.16 -5.40
N LEU A 42 0.50 5.38 -5.18
CA LEU A 42 -0.27 6.61 -5.39
C LEU A 42 -0.57 6.85 -6.87
N SER A 43 0.42 6.71 -7.75
CA SER A 43 0.22 6.83 -9.20
C SER A 43 -0.80 5.81 -9.70
N THR A 44 -0.68 4.55 -9.28
CA THR A 44 -1.66 3.50 -9.66
C THR A 44 -3.04 3.81 -9.11
N GLN A 45 -3.15 4.34 -7.88
CA GLN A 45 -4.42 4.74 -7.30
C GLN A 45 -5.11 5.81 -8.14
N VAL A 46 -4.37 6.82 -8.61
CA VAL A 46 -4.90 7.90 -9.44
C VAL A 46 -5.35 7.35 -10.80
N ILE A 47 -4.51 6.54 -11.45
CA ILE A 47 -4.82 5.94 -12.76
C ILE A 47 -6.07 5.06 -12.65
N CYS A 48 -6.12 4.14 -11.69
CA CYS A 48 -7.29 3.27 -11.51
C CYS A 48 -8.55 4.06 -11.12
N ALA A 49 -8.43 5.10 -10.28
CA ALA A 49 -9.57 5.94 -9.94
C ALA A 49 -10.15 6.66 -11.17
N TRP A 50 -9.27 7.13 -12.06
CA TRP A 50 -9.66 7.76 -13.32
C TRP A 50 -10.32 6.76 -14.28
N VAL A 51 -9.72 5.59 -14.48
CA VAL A 51 -10.25 4.53 -15.35
C VAL A 51 -11.62 4.03 -14.88
N THR A 52 -11.78 3.82 -13.57
CA THR A 52 -13.05 3.36 -12.99
C THR A 52 -14.07 4.50 -12.76
N LYS A 53 -13.75 5.75 -13.17
CA LYS A 53 -14.56 6.96 -12.90
C LYS A 53 -15.04 7.07 -11.45
N SER A 54 -14.17 6.67 -10.52
CA SER A 54 -14.53 6.62 -9.10
C SER A 54 -14.45 8.03 -8.51
N GLU A 55 -15.58 8.59 -8.06
CA GLU A 55 -15.66 9.95 -7.53
C GLU A 55 -14.82 10.19 -6.27
N LYS A 56 -14.49 9.13 -5.51
CA LYS A 56 -13.76 9.23 -4.24
C LYS A 56 -12.31 8.77 -4.39
N LEU A 57 -11.40 9.74 -4.54
CA LEU A 57 -9.96 9.53 -4.38
C LEU A 57 -9.64 9.25 -2.90
N ASN A 58 -9.57 7.97 -2.54
CA ASN A 58 -9.28 7.52 -1.19
C ASN A 58 -7.77 7.42 -0.94
N TRP A 59 -7.09 8.56 -0.86
CA TRP A 59 -5.65 8.67 -0.60
C TRP A 59 -5.21 7.90 0.67
N ARG A 60 -6.03 7.95 1.73
CA ARG A 60 -5.82 7.20 2.98
C ARG A 60 -5.70 5.68 2.76
N SER A 61 -6.50 5.13 1.85
CA SER A 61 -6.46 3.69 1.55
C SER A 61 -5.17 3.31 0.81
N ALA A 62 -4.72 4.14 -0.13
CA ALA A 62 -3.43 3.92 -0.80
C ALA A 62 -2.27 3.99 0.19
N LEU A 63 -2.30 4.95 1.10
CA LEU A 63 -1.28 5.11 2.15
C LEU A 63 -1.23 3.91 3.09
N ILE A 64 -2.37 3.38 3.53
CA ILE A 64 -2.40 2.15 4.35
C ILE A 64 -1.75 0.99 3.58
N THR A 65 -2.09 0.81 2.30
CA THR A 65 -1.51 -0.26 1.48
C THR A 65 0.00 -0.09 1.30
N SER A 66 0.48 1.13 1.04
CA SER A 66 1.93 1.38 0.91
C SER A 66 2.65 1.11 2.23
N LEU A 67 2.08 1.54 3.35
CA LEU A 67 2.68 1.36 4.67
C LEU A 67 2.71 -0.12 5.08
N SER A 68 1.64 -0.88 4.80
CA SER A 68 1.61 -2.33 4.99
C SER A 68 2.62 -3.07 4.11
N LEU A 69 2.78 -2.65 2.84
CA LEU A 69 3.78 -3.24 1.95
C LEU A 69 5.21 -2.95 2.43
N ILE A 70 5.52 -1.74 2.89
CA ILE A 70 6.85 -1.41 3.43
C ILE A 70 7.17 -2.28 4.66
N LEU A 71 6.18 -2.53 5.52
CA LEU A 71 6.36 -3.35 6.72
C LEU A 71 6.59 -4.83 6.41
N LEU A 72 5.90 -5.37 5.40
CA LEU A 72 5.84 -6.81 5.15
C LEU A 72 6.77 -7.26 4.02
N LEU A 73 6.92 -6.46 2.96
CA LEU A 73 7.69 -6.83 1.78
C LEU A 73 9.15 -6.38 1.94
N ARG A 74 10.02 -7.37 2.19
CA ARG A 74 11.46 -7.16 2.20
C ARG A 74 12.06 -7.50 0.83
N ALA A 75 12.01 -6.56 -0.09
CA ALA A 75 12.63 -6.68 -1.42
C ALA A 75 13.81 -5.72 -1.55
N ASN A 76 14.87 -6.15 -2.26
CA ASN A 76 16.05 -5.32 -2.54
C ASN A 76 16.01 -4.67 -3.93
N HIS A 77 15.04 -5.03 -4.77
CA HIS A 77 14.91 -4.55 -6.14
C HIS A 77 13.77 -3.52 -6.28
N TYR A 78 14.07 -2.41 -6.94
CA TYR A 78 13.11 -1.33 -7.21
C TYR A 78 11.91 -1.80 -8.03
N THR A 79 12.14 -2.68 -9.00
CA THR A 79 11.09 -3.25 -9.87
C THR A 79 10.10 -4.08 -9.08
N THR A 80 10.57 -4.96 -8.19
CA THR A 80 9.71 -5.77 -7.31
C THR A 80 8.81 -4.89 -6.44
N MET A 81 9.37 -3.85 -5.83
CA MET A 81 8.61 -2.90 -5.01
C MET A 81 7.55 -2.14 -5.83
N ALA A 82 7.92 -1.67 -7.02
CA ALA A 82 7.01 -0.98 -7.92
C ALA A 82 5.85 -1.90 -8.35
N ILE A 83 6.15 -3.12 -8.80
CA ILE A 83 5.16 -4.10 -9.26
C ILE A 83 4.24 -4.52 -8.12
N ALA A 84 4.77 -4.78 -6.91
CA ALA A 84 3.96 -5.13 -5.74
C ALA A 84 2.96 -4.02 -5.41
N GLY A 85 3.39 -2.76 -5.44
CA GLY A 85 2.54 -1.60 -5.23
C GLY A 85 1.45 -1.46 -6.30
N CYS A 86 1.83 -1.55 -7.58
CA CYS A 86 0.90 -1.45 -8.70
C CYS A 86 -0.15 -2.57 -8.70
N LEU A 87 0.27 -3.83 -8.56
CA LEU A 87 -0.63 -4.98 -8.55
C LEU A 87 -1.51 -4.98 -7.31
N GLY A 88 -0.97 -4.61 -6.15
CA GLY A 88 -1.73 -4.51 -4.93
C GLY A 88 -2.88 -3.50 -5.04
N ILE A 89 -2.61 -2.29 -5.53
CA ILE A 89 -3.65 -1.27 -5.73
C ILE A 89 -4.63 -1.69 -6.83
N SER A 90 -4.14 -2.22 -7.95
CA SER A 90 -5.00 -2.66 -9.06
C SER A 90 -5.98 -3.75 -8.63
N SER A 91 -5.55 -4.68 -7.77
CA SER A 91 -6.37 -5.76 -7.21
C SER A 91 -7.66 -5.26 -6.57
N LYS A 92 -7.62 -4.15 -5.83
CA LYS A 92 -8.83 -3.62 -5.17
C LYS A 92 -9.81 -2.95 -6.14
N PHE A 93 -9.39 -2.60 -7.35
CA PHE A 93 -10.25 -2.06 -8.39
C PHE A 93 -10.80 -3.16 -9.30
N LEU A 94 -9.95 -4.11 -9.70
CA LEU A 94 -10.31 -5.20 -10.61
C LEU A 94 -11.07 -6.33 -9.91
N LEU A 95 -10.67 -6.71 -8.69
CA LEU A 95 -11.21 -7.86 -7.97
C LEU A 95 -12.23 -7.41 -6.91
N ARG A 96 -13.32 -6.78 -7.39
CA ARG A 96 -14.50 -6.48 -6.58
C ARG A 96 -15.63 -7.44 -6.90
N PHE A 97 -16.09 -8.17 -5.91
CA PHE A 97 -17.30 -8.99 -6.02
C PHE A 97 -18.39 -8.40 -5.11
N ASN A 98 -19.54 -8.09 -5.69
CA ASN A 98 -20.69 -7.55 -4.97
C ASN A 98 -20.37 -6.31 -4.10
N GLN A 99 -19.71 -5.30 -4.69
CA GLN A 99 -19.26 -4.06 -4.02
C GLN A 99 -18.20 -4.25 -2.90
N LYS A 100 -17.72 -5.48 -2.64
CA LYS A 100 -16.69 -5.77 -1.64
C LYS A 100 -15.37 -6.20 -2.30
N HIS A 101 -14.25 -5.82 -1.71
CA HIS A 101 -12.93 -6.27 -2.13
C HIS A 101 -12.72 -7.71 -1.65
N ILE A 102 -12.36 -8.62 -2.56
CA ILE A 102 -12.15 -10.03 -2.22
C ILE A 102 -10.79 -10.23 -1.54
N PHE A 103 -9.78 -9.48 -1.99
CA PHE A 103 -8.40 -9.64 -1.55
C PHE A 103 -7.88 -8.43 -0.80
N ASN A 104 -6.99 -8.67 0.17
CA ASN A 104 -6.19 -7.63 0.80
C ASN A 104 -5.18 -7.10 -0.24
N PRO A 105 -5.23 -5.80 -0.60
CA PRO A 105 -4.36 -5.19 -1.62
C PRO A 105 -2.88 -5.45 -1.37
N ALA A 106 -2.42 -5.30 -0.12
CA ALA A 106 -1.01 -5.49 0.22
C ALA A 106 -0.60 -6.96 0.06
N ASN A 107 -1.44 -7.90 0.51
CA ASN A 107 -1.14 -9.32 0.41
C ASN A 107 -1.11 -9.81 -1.04
N PHE A 108 -2.04 -9.31 -1.87
CA PHE A 108 -2.04 -9.60 -3.30
C PHE A 108 -0.76 -9.10 -3.98
N GLY A 109 -0.33 -7.88 -3.64
CA GLY A 109 0.93 -7.31 -4.12
C GLY A 109 2.13 -8.20 -3.80
N ILE A 110 2.25 -8.66 -2.55
CA ILE A 110 3.34 -9.53 -2.09
C ILE A 110 3.35 -10.85 -2.88
N ILE A 111 2.22 -11.57 -2.89
CA ILE A 111 2.10 -12.88 -3.54
C ILE A 111 2.40 -12.77 -5.05
N SER A 112 1.93 -11.71 -5.70
CA SER A 112 2.16 -11.52 -7.15
C SER A 112 3.62 -11.28 -7.49
N THR A 113 4.42 -10.82 -6.54
CA THR A 113 5.86 -10.57 -6.71
C THR A 113 6.74 -11.69 -6.15
N LEU A 114 6.13 -12.71 -5.55
CA LEU A 114 6.83 -13.88 -5.05
C LEU A 114 7.01 -14.86 -6.21
N ALA A 115 8.25 -14.97 -6.70
CA ALA A 115 8.68 -15.91 -7.73
C ALA A 115 9.84 -16.75 -7.18
#